data_AF-A0A1F6WY97-F1
#
_entry.id   AF-A0A1F6WY97-F1
#
_cell.length_a   1.000
_cell.length_b   1.000
_cell.length_c   1.000
_cell.angle_alpha   90.00
_cell.angle_beta   90.00
_cell.angle_gamma   90.00
#
_symmetry.space_group_name_H-M   'P 1'
#
loop_
_entity.id
_entity.type
_entity.pdbx_description
1 polymer ?
#
loop_
_entity_poly.entity_id
_entity_poly.type
_entity_poly.pdbx_seq_one_letter_code
_entity_poly.pdbx_strand_id
1 'polypeptide(L)'
;MLGSFTPENLKQLSEREKSVEQLEKLGNIWIGPDIAIEKPVIINPNQLTQGVNIIVNKKDFPAIDITKGGLGSLSWSVRSFFAQTGVEISFHNSNVSDDMLKDINSSKNTLIPVDLKNYGQRPVEVSGNVMRFFWANDSKRLRGAELLNKVKSGEFVVDGVEGEDWFLGGYNEEDKFTTTGKGSDKGLCIVVRLKPEKLYIPHTSEPIKKDNTKSTRENLLGLLQPIPKGVNANFEIGETPRIKLGPNIVGVINLGVNEKNQKHIN
;
A
#
# COMPACT_ATOMS: atom_id res chain seq x y z
N MET A 1 -12.80 0.41 23.77
CA MET A 1 -12.64 1.67 24.52
C MET A 1 -13.18 2.80 23.66
N LEU A 2 -14.35 3.34 24.00
CA LEU A 2 -14.89 4.53 23.34
C LEU A 2 -14.09 5.72 23.87
N GLY A 3 -13.26 6.33 23.02
CA GLY A 3 -12.51 7.55 23.36
C GLY A 3 -13.49 8.65 23.77
N SER A 4 -13.07 9.52 24.69
CA SER A 4 -13.88 10.64 25.17
C SER A 4 -14.32 11.55 24.01
N PHE A 5 -15.59 11.94 23.99
CA PHE A 5 -16.15 12.90 23.03
C PHE A 5 -15.70 14.32 23.40
N THR A 6 -14.50 14.69 22.98
CA THR A 6 -14.04 16.08 23.06
C THR A 6 -14.63 16.90 21.90
N PRO A 7 -14.78 18.23 22.04
CA PRO A 7 -15.21 19.10 20.94
C PRO A 7 -14.34 18.98 19.69
N GLU A 8 -13.04 18.76 19.87
CA GLU A 8 -12.08 18.54 18.78
C GLU A 8 -12.36 17.21 18.04
N ASN A 9 -12.66 16.13 18.77
CA ASN A 9 -13.03 14.85 18.18
C ASN A 9 -14.34 14.96 17.38
N LEU A 10 -15.34 15.71 17.89
CA LEU A 10 -16.60 15.95 17.16
C LEU A 10 -16.38 16.77 15.88
N LYS A 11 -15.52 17.79 15.94
CA LYS A 11 -15.13 18.58 14.76
C LYS A 11 -14.47 17.69 13.70
N GLN A 12 -13.49 16.87 14.10
CA GLN A 12 -12.80 15.95 13.20
C GLN A 12 -13.74 14.90 12.58
N LEU A 13 -14.70 14.39 13.35
CA LEU A 13 -15.73 13.48 12.84
C LEU A 13 -16.61 14.16 11.78
N SER A 14 -17.09 15.37 12.06
CA SER A 14 -17.90 16.13 11.09
C SER A 14 -17.13 16.48 9.82
N GLU A 15 -15.86 16.87 9.95
CA GLU A 15 -14.97 17.10 8.81
C GLU A 15 -14.76 15.83 7.99
N ARG A 16 -14.61 14.68 8.66
CA ARG A 16 -14.45 13.38 8.02
C ARG A 16 -15.70 12.99 7.24
N GLU A 17 -16.89 13.11 7.83
CA GLU A 17 -18.17 12.81 7.18
C GLU A 17 -18.35 13.65 5.91
N LYS A 18 -18.17 14.98 6.01
CA LYS A 18 -18.24 15.88 4.85
C LYS A 18 -17.21 15.52 3.77
N SER A 19 -15.99 15.18 4.18
CA SER A 19 -14.94 14.79 3.24
C SER A 19 -15.28 13.48 2.53
N VAL A 20 -15.84 12.49 3.24
CA VAL A 20 -16.31 11.23 2.64
C VAL A 20 -17.41 11.51 1.62
N GLU A 21 -18.43 12.30 1.97
CA GLU A 21 -19.50 12.67 1.04
C GLU A 21 -18.97 13.35 -0.23
N GLN A 22 -17.93 14.18 -0.11
CA GLN A 22 -17.28 14.81 -1.26
C GLN A 22 -16.45 13.82 -2.08
N LEU A 23 -15.70 12.93 -1.42
CA LEU A 23 -14.90 11.89 -2.06
C LEU A 23 -15.77 10.88 -2.82
N GLU A 24 -16.94 10.53 -2.29
CA GLU A 24 -17.89 9.62 -2.96
C GLU A 24 -18.40 10.19 -4.29
N LYS A 25 -18.47 11.51 -4.44
CA LYS A 25 -18.84 12.17 -5.71
C LYS A 25 -17.77 12.02 -6.79
N LEU A 26 -16.54 11.68 -6.41
CA LEU A 26 -15.45 11.39 -7.37
C LEU A 26 -15.54 9.98 -7.96
N GLY A 27 -16.51 9.17 -7.51
CA GLY A 27 -16.73 7.81 -7.94
C GLY A 27 -16.13 6.78 -6.99
N ASN A 28 -15.93 5.56 -7.50
CA ASN A 28 -15.52 4.43 -6.67
C ASN A 28 -14.07 4.56 -6.18
N ILE A 29 -13.20 5.16 -6.99
CA ILE A 29 -11.76 5.21 -6.76
C ILE A 29 -11.21 6.54 -7.28
N TRP A 30 -10.31 7.14 -6.51
CA TRP A 30 -9.45 8.23 -6.95
C TRP A 30 -8.00 7.87 -6.62
N ILE A 31 -7.09 8.06 -7.57
CA ILE A 31 -5.66 7.80 -7.41
C ILE A 31 -4.91 9.09 -7.69
N GLY A 32 -4.17 9.57 -6.69
CA GLY A 32 -3.36 10.77 -6.82
C GLY A 32 -2.11 10.57 -7.66
N PRO A 33 -1.44 11.67 -8.03
CA PRO A 33 -0.13 11.62 -8.64
C PRO A 33 0.91 11.07 -7.64
N ASP A 34 2.09 10.78 -8.17
CA ASP A 34 3.22 10.37 -7.33
C ASP A 34 3.81 11.56 -6.58
N ILE A 35 4.11 11.32 -5.32
CA ILE A 35 4.62 12.29 -4.37
C ILE A 35 6.12 12.07 -4.18
N ALA A 36 6.86 13.17 -4.29
CA ALA A 36 8.30 13.17 -4.15
C ALA A 36 8.75 13.38 -2.70
N ILE A 37 9.85 12.72 -2.33
CA ILE A 37 10.62 13.07 -1.13
C ILE A 37 11.40 14.38 -1.38
N GLU A 38 11.53 15.23 -0.35
CA GLU A 38 12.24 16.52 -0.44
C GLU A 38 13.71 16.35 -0.85
N LYS A 39 14.39 15.40 -0.21
CA LYS A 39 15.82 15.13 -0.40
C LYS A 39 16.07 13.62 -0.39
N PRO A 40 17.03 13.12 -1.18
CA PRO A 40 17.45 11.74 -1.09
C PRO A 40 17.89 11.38 0.33
N VAL A 41 17.51 10.18 0.78
CA VAL A 41 17.92 9.64 2.09
C VAL A 41 18.34 8.18 1.94
N ILE A 42 19.42 7.79 2.62
CA ILE A 42 19.84 6.39 2.68
C ILE A 42 19.31 5.80 3.98
N ILE A 43 18.61 4.67 3.88
CA ILE A 43 18.05 3.96 5.04
C ILE A 43 18.70 2.60 5.16
N ASN A 44 19.40 2.36 6.27
CA ASN A 44 20.06 1.09 6.52
C ASN A 44 19.05 -0.02 6.89
N PRO A 45 19.43 -1.30 6.72
CA PRO A 45 18.61 -2.44 7.14
C PRO A 45 18.11 -2.29 8.57
N ASN A 46 16.82 -2.60 8.79
CA ASN A 46 16.11 -2.51 10.07
C ASN A 46 16.10 -1.11 10.72
N GLN A 47 16.48 -0.05 10.02
CA GLN A 47 16.46 1.32 10.54
C GLN A 47 15.09 1.98 10.32
N LEU A 48 14.53 2.57 11.39
CA LEU A 48 13.44 3.54 11.30
C LEU A 48 14.05 4.94 11.17
N THR A 49 13.68 5.68 10.13
CA THR A 49 14.08 7.08 9.93
C THR A 49 12.84 7.94 10.01
N GLN A 50 12.76 8.81 11.01
CA GLN A 50 11.59 9.62 11.27
C GLN A 50 11.76 11.04 10.72
N GLY A 51 10.64 11.71 10.45
CA GLY A 51 10.64 13.13 10.06
C GLY A 51 11.23 13.38 8.67
N VAL A 52 11.14 12.41 7.77
CA VAL A 52 11.57 12.57 6.39
C VAL A 52 10.48 13.32 5.63
N ASN A 53 10.80 14.43 4.98
CA ASN A 53 9.78 15.25 4.34
C ASN A 53 9.43 14.76 2.94
N ILE A 54 8.13 14.70 2.65
CA ILE A 54 7.57 14.69 1.30
C ILE A 54 7.10 16.08 0.89
N ILE A 55 7.12 16.38 -0.40
CA ILE A 55 6.62 17.63 -0.96
C ILE A 55 5.21 17.38 -1.50
N VAL A 56 4.22 18.06 -0.94
CA VAL A 56 2.83 18.00 -1.43
C VAL A 56 2.27 19.38 -1.72
N ASN A 57 1.29 19.43 -2.62
CA ASN A 57 0.44 20.60 -2.85
C ASN A 57 -0.97 20.17 -3.26
N LYS A 58 -1.87 21.13 -3.52
CA LYS A 58 -3.28 20.86 -3.85
C LYS A 58 -3.48 19.84 -4.99
N LYS A 59 -2.61 19.83 -6.01
CA LYS A 59 -2.75 18.93 -7.17
C LYS A 59 -2.54 17.46 -6.81
N ASP A 60 -1.89 17.21 -5.67
CA ASP A 60 -1.58 15.87 -5.17
C ASP A 60 -2.74 15.25 -4.39
N PHE A 61 -3.85 15.99 -4.30
CA PHE A 61 -5.07 15.63 -3.60
C PHE A 61 -6.29 15.69 -4.53
N PRO A 62 -7.42 15.08 -4.16
CA PRO A 62 -8.64 15.21 -4.93
C PRO A 62 -9.11 16.68 -4.98
N ALA A 63 -9.97 17.01 -5.94
CA ALA A 63 -10.50 18.36 -6.16
C ALA A 63 -11.55 18.78 -5.09
N ILE A 64 -11.18 18.64 -3.82
CA ILE A 64 -11.96 18.93 -2.62
C ILE A 64 -11.04 19.64 -1.62
N ASP A 65 -11.58 20.41 -0.69
CA ASP A 65 -10.78 21.03 0.36
C ASP A 65 -10.20 20.01 1.33
N ILE A 66 -8.90 20.12 1.56
CA ILE A 66 -8.15 19.16 2.37
C ILE A 66 -8.17 19.62 3.81
N THR A 67 -8.90 18.87 4.62
CA THR A 67 -9.03 19.04 6.06
C THR A 67 -8.27 17.90 6.77
N LYS A 68 -8.13 17.97 8.11
CA LYS A 68 -7.58 16.85 8.88
C LYS A 68 -8.44 15.59 8.72
N GLY A 69 -9.77 15.75 8.78
CA GLY A 69 -10.73 14.68 8.52
C GLY A 69 -10.58 14.09 7.11
N GLY A 70 -10.39 14.94 6.10
CA GLY A 70 -10.19 14.52 4.71
C GLY A 70 -8.89 13.74 4.50
N LEU A 71 -7.76 14.18 5.07
CA LEU A 71 -6.51 13.41 5.05
C LEU A 71 -6.67 12.05 5.72
N GLY A 72 -7.40 11.99 6.83
CA GLY A 72 -7.69 10.73 7.53
C GLY A 72 -8.58 9.76 6.74
N SER A 73 -9.28 10.23 5.71
CA SER A 73 -10.04 9.38 4.79
C SER A 73 -9.19 8.84 3.65
N LEU A 74 -8.06 9.47 3.32
CA LEU A 74 -7.17 9.00 2.26
C LEU A 74 -6.29 7.85 2.76
N SER A 75 -6.11 6.87 1.89
CA SER A 75 -5.08 5.84 2.04
C SER A 75 -3.83 6.24 1.26
N TRP A 76 -2.70 5.55 1.51
CA TRP A 76 -1.47 5.76 0.77
C TRP A 76 -0.84 4.44 0.34
N SER A 77 -0.04 4.49 -0.72
CA SER A 77 0.73 3.35 -1.20
C SER A 77 2.16 3.76 -1.50
N VAL A 78 3.11 2.88 -1.18
CA VAL A 78 4.52 3.02 -1.53
C VAL A 78 4.71 2.59 -2.98
N ARG A 79 5.58 3.28 -3.72
CA ARG A 79 5.89 2.91 -5.12
C ARG A 79 6.59 1.55 -5.16
N SER A 80 6.22 0.74 -6.15
CA SER A 80 6.56 -0.69 -6.23
C SER A 80 8.05 -0.99 -6.08
N PHE A 81 8.94 -0.18 -6.65
CA PHE A 81 10.37 -0.36 -6.49
C PHE A 81 10.80 -0.31 -5.01
N PHE A 82 10.41 0.73 -4.29
CA PHE A 82 10.79 0.90 -2.88
C PHE A 82 10.17 -0.19 -2.01
N ALA A 83 8.89 -0.50 -2.23
CA ALA A 83 8.23 -1.62 -1.57
C ALA A 83 9.03 -2.91 -1.79
N GLN A 84 9.38 -3.26 -3.04
CA GLN A 84 10.12 -4.47 -3.41
C GLN A 84 11.56 -4.52 -2.91
N THR A 85 12.12 -3.38 -2.49
CA THR A 85 13.41 -3.35 -1.77
C THR A 85 13.26 -3.45 -0.24
N GLY A 86 12.04 -3.57 0.28
CA GLY A 86 11.74 -3.67 1.70
C GLY A 86 11.47 -2.33 2.40
N VAL A 87 11.27 -1.25 1.66
CA VAL A 87 10.98 0.07 2.23
C VAL A 87 9.47 0.24 2.45
N GLU A 88 9.09 0.55 3.69
CA GLU A 88 7.75 0.97 4.09
C GLU A 88 7.76 2.47 4.39
N ILE A 89 6.66 3.14 4.06
CA ILE A 89 6.43 4.56 4.36
C ILE A 89 5.17 4.66 5.21
N SER A 90 5.30 5.25 6.39
CA SER A 90 4.20 5.51 7.31
C SER A 90 3.87 7.00 7.29
N PHE A 91 2.61 7.30 6.98
CA PHE A 91 2.06 8.65 7.01
C PHE A 91 1.20 8.83 8.26
N HIS A 92 1.43 9.93 8.99
CA HIS A 92 0.70 10.25 10.21
C HIS A 92 -0.03 11.58 10.02
N ASN A 93 -1.35 11.53 9.80
CA ASN A 93 -2.17 12.72 9.64
C ASN A 93 -2.10 13.68 10.85
N SER A 94 -1.82 13.16 12.04
CA SER A 94 -1.58 13.95 13.26
C SER A 94 -0.41 14.92 13.15
N ASN A 95 0.53 14.67 12.25
CA ASN A 95 1.72 15.51 12.07
C ASN A 95 1.46 16.68 11.10
N VAL A 96 0.26 16.78 10.51
CA VAL A 96 -0.13 17.86 9.61
C VAL A 96 -0.85 18.95 10.40
N SER A 97 -0.22 20.13 10.48
CA SER A 97 -0.80 21.29 11.16
C SER A 97 -1.88 21.99 10.33
N ASP A 98 -2.70 22.82 10.96
CA ASP A 98 -3.73 23.60 10.26
C ASP A 98 -3.10 24.60 9.28
N ASP A 99 -1.91 25.13 9.59
CA ASP A 99 -1.20 26.04 8.68
C ASP A 99 -0.64 25.31 7.46
N MET A 100 -0.16 24.07 7.63
CA MET A 100 0.18 23.20 6.50
C MET A 100 -1.03 22.96 5.60
N LEU A 101 -2.21 22.68 6.18
CA LEU A 101 -3.44 22.49 5.40
C LEU A 101 -3.85 23.76 4.63
N LYS A 102 -3.71 24.94 5.25
CA LYS A 102 -3.97 26.23 4.56
C LYS A 102 -3.02 26.42 3.38
N ASP A 103 -1.73 26.14 3.57
CA ASP A 103 -0.71 26.26 2.52
C ASP A 103 -0.96 25.27 1.38
N ILE A 104 -1.29 24.00 1.69
CA ILE A 104 -1.67 22.98 0.71
C ILE A 104 -2.88 23.43 -0.10
N ASN A 105 -3.97 23.86 0.56
CA ASN A 105 -5.18 24.31 -0.12
C ASN A 105 -4.94 25.58 -0.96
N SER A 106 -3.97 26.40 -0.56
CA SER A 106 -3.48 27.56 -1.34
C SER A 106 -2.49 27.17 -2.45
N SER A 107 -2.38 25.88 -2.77
CA SER A 107 -1.48 25.32 -3.79
C SER A 107 0.01 25.58 -3.56
N LYS A 108 0.42 25.89 -2.33
CA LYS A 108 1.84 26.02 -1.98
C LYS A 108 2.44 24.63 -1.74
N ASN A 109 3.67 24.45 -2.19
CA ASN A 109 4.46 23.28 -1.84
C ASN A 109 4.70 23.28 -0.33
N THR A 110 4.20 22.24 0.33
CA THR A 110 4.24 22.08 1.77
C THR A 110 5.00 20.80 2.10
N LEU A 111 5.91 20.89 3.07
CA LEU A 111 6.67 19.73 3.54
C LEU A 111 5.86 19.02 4.61
N ILE A 112 5.58 17.73 4.39
CA ILE A 112 4.93 16.88 5.39
C ILE A 112 5.88 15.78 5.83
N PRO A 113 6.08 15.55 7.14
CA PRO A 113 6.92 14.46 7.62
C PRO A 113 6.24 13.09 7.43
N VAL A 114 7.03 12.13 6.98
CA VAL A 114 6.71 10.70 6.95
C VAL A 114 7.83 9.93 7.64
N ASP A 115 7.50 8.72 8.09
CA ASP A 115 8.45 7.80 8.67
C ASP A 115 8.78 6.71 7.65
N LEU A 116 10.06 6.36 7.54
CA LEU A 116 10.55 5.36 6.60
C LEU A 116 11.21 4.20 7.35
N LYS A 117 10.85 2.97 7.02
CA LYS A 117 11.42 1.75 7.61
C LYS A 117 11.93 0.83 6.52
N ASN A 118 13.18 0.38 6.63
CA ASN A 118 13.76 -0.62 5.73
C ASN A 118 13.75 -2.00 6.41
N TYR A 119 12.93 -2.93 5.91
CA TYR A 119 12.91 -4.34 6.34
C TYR A 119 13.87 -5.21 5.51
N GLY A 120 14.38 -4.69 4.40
CA GLY A 120 15.37 -5.35 3.55
C GLY A 120 16.72 -5.54 4.24
N GLN A 121 17.60 -6.29 3.60
CA GLN A 121 18.94 -6.60 4.13
C GLN A 121 20.03 -5.67 3.62
N ARG A 122 19.70 -4.78 2.68
CA ARG A 122 20.63 -3.87 2.01
C ARG A 122 20.18 -2.42 2.22
N PRO A 123 21.10 -1.44 2.40
CA PRO A 123 20.73 -0.04 2.42
C PRO A 123 20.02 0.37 1.13
N VAL A 124 19.06 1.29 1.22
CA VAL A 124 18.31 1.80 0.06
C VAL A 124 18.40 3.31 0.04
N GLU A 125 18.76 3.88 -1.11
CA GLU A 125 18.63 5.32 -1.36
C GLU A 125 17.19 5.60 -1.84
N VAL A 126 16.42 6.26 -0.98
CA VAL A 126 15.06 6.70 -1.26
C VAL A 126 15.12 8.10 -1.85
N SER A 127 14.72 8.24 -3.12
CA SER A 127 14.78 9.49 -3.88
C SER A 127 13.65 9.61 -4.91
N GLY A 128 13.31 10.84 -5.29
CA GLY A 128 12.24 11.12 -6.25
C GLY A 128 10.86 10.70 -5.75
N ASN A 129 10.05 10.13 -6.64
CA ASN A 129 8.66 9.75 -6.40
C ASN A 129 8.53 8.45 -5.61
N VAL A 130 8.06 8.53 -4.36
CA VAL A 130 8.14 7.44 -3.36
C VAL A 130 6.80 6.86 -2.94
N MET A 131 5.73 7.66 -2.99
CA MET A 131 4.39 7.24 -2.59
C MET A 131 3.31 7.94 -3.40
N ARG A 132 2.05 7.59 -3.17
CA ARG A 132 0.88 8.35 -3.63
C ARG A 132 -0.28 8.19 -2.65
N PHE A 133 -1.18 9.17 -2.62
CA PHE A 133 -2.47 9.04 -1.95
C PHE A 133 -3.50 8.40 -2.88
N PHE A 134 -4.49 7.74 -2.28
CA PHE A 134 -5.66 7.25 -3.00
C PHE A 134 -6.89 7.23 -2.09
N TRP A 135 -8.05 7.21 -2.72
CA TRP A 135 -9.34 6.97 -2.11
C TRP A 135 -9.98 5.75 -2.77
N ALA A 136 -10.57 4.88 -1.97
CA ALA A 136 -11.39 3.77 -2.43
C ALA A 136 -12.68 3.75 -1.61
N ASN A 137 -13.82 3.87 -2.28
CA ASN A 137 -15.13 3.82 -1.63
C ASN A 137 -15.39 2.40 -1.13
N ASP A 138 -15.33 2.20 0.19
CA ASP A 138 -15.48 0.88 0.80
C ASP A 138 -16.88 0.28 0.58
N SER A 139 -17.92 1.11 0.42
CA SER A 139 -19.28 0.65 0.11
C SER A 139 -19.41 0.02 -1.28
N LYS A 140 -18.44 0.28 -2.17
CA LYS A 140 -18.37 -0.26 -3.54
C LYS A 140 -17.33 -1.36 -3.68
N ARG A 141 -16.72 -1.79 -2.57
CA ARG A 141 -15.73 -2.85 -2.56
C ARG A 141 -16.41 -4.18 -2.87
N LEU A 142 -15.89 -4.89 -3.86
CA LEU A 142 -16.35 -6.24 -4.21
C LEU A 142 -16.13 -7.18 -3.01
N ARG A 143 -17.22 -7.76 -2.50
CA ARG A 143 -17.23 -8.74 -1.40
C ARG A 143 -18.29 -9.80 -1.65
N GLY A 144 -18.15 -10.93 -0.96
CA GLY A 144 -19.07 -12.06 -0.97
C GLY A 144 -19.48 -12.50 -2.37
N ALA A 145 -20.79 -12.54 -2.59
CA ALA A 145 -21.38 -12.95 -3.88
C ALA A 145 -20.93 -12.07 -5.05
N GLU A 146 -20.71 -10.77 -4.86
CA GLU A 146 -20.26 -9.88 -5.95
C GLU A 146 -18.85 -10.23 -6.40
N LEU A 147 -17.92 -10.40 -5.44
CA LEU A 147 -16.56 -10.83 -5.73
C LEU A 147 -16.56 -12.20 -6.42
N LEU A 148 -17.33 -13.15 -5.89
CA LEU A 148 -17.47 -14.48 -6.47
C LEU A 148 -17.97 -14.45 -7.91
N ASN A 149 -18.96 -13.61 -8.20
CA ASN A 149 -19.50 -13.45 -9.55
C ASN A 149 -18.44 -12.92 -10.52
N LYS A 150 -17.56 -12.00 -10.08
CA LYS A 150 -16.46 -11.46 -10.90
C LYS A 150 -15.38 -12.50 -11.19
N VAL A 151 -15.10 -13.38 -10.24
CA VAL A 151 -14.20 -14.53 -10.45
C VAL A 151 -14.81 -15.52 -11.44
N LYS A 152 -16.07 -15.93 -11.22
CA LYS A 152 -16.78 -16.91 -12.06
C LYS A 152 -17.04 -16.44 -13.48
N SER A 153 -17.27 -15.13 -13.68
CA SER A 153 -17.45 -14.56 -15.02
C SER A 153 -16.13 -14.44 -15.81
N GLY A 154 -14.97 -14.67 -15.17
CA GLY A 154 -13.66 -14.47 -15.77
C GLY A 154 -13.25 -13.01 -15.90
N GLU A 155 -13.98 -12.08 -15.26
CA GLU A 155 -13.59 -10.66 -15.19
C GLU A 155 -12.42 -10.47 -14.22
N PHE A 156 -12.22 -11.39 -13.28
CA PHE A 156 -11.05 -11.47 -12.42
C PHE A 156 -10.48 -12.89 -12.52
N VAL A 157 -9.23 -13.02 -12.95
CA VAL A 157 -8.56 -14.31 -13.12
C VAL A 157 -7.26 -14.34 -12.34
N VAL A 158 -7.06 -15.39 -11.56
CA VAL A 158 -5.79 -15.71 -10.91
C VAL A 158 -5.33 -17.03 -11.49
N ASP A 159 -4.13 -17.03 -12.09
CA ASP A 159 -3.52 -18.25 -12.57
C ASP A 159 -3.20 -19.18 -11.37
N GLY A 160 -3.17 -20.49 -11.58
CA GLY A 160 -2.90 -21.48 -10.53
C GLY A 160 -4.16 -22.16 -9.98
N VAL A 161 -3.96 -22.99 -8.96
CA VAL A 161 -4.97 -23.88 -8.38
C VAL A 161 -5.65 -23.20 -7.18
N GLU A 162 -6.98 -23.06 -7.23
CA GLU A 162 -7.77 -22.55 -6.10
C GLU A 162 -7.64 -23.48 -4.87
N GLY A 163 -7.45 -22.88 -3.68
CA GLY A 163 -7.18 -23.56 -2.42
C GLY A 163 -5.69 -23.81 -2.16
N GLU A 164 -4.89 -23.88 -3.22
CA GLU A 164 -3.43 -24.12 -3.15
C GLU A 164 -2.64 -22.83 -3.40
N ASP A 165 -2.81 -22.21 -4.56
CA ASP A 165 -2.08 -21.00 -4.97
C ASP A 165 -2.83 -19.73 -4.55
N TRP A 166 -4.16 -19.79 -4.46
CA TRP A 166 -4.98 -18.64 -4.07
C TRP A 166 -6.31 -19.11 -3.48
N PHE A 167 -6.96 -18.25 -2.68
CA PHE A 167 -8.27 -18.53 -2.08
C PHE A 167 -9.01 -17.23 -1.72
N LEU A 168 -10.30 -17.34 -1.35
CA LEU A 168 -11.08 -16.21 -0.83
C LEU A 168 -10.81 -16.05 0.66
N GLY A 169 -10.35 -14.88 1.10
CA GLY A 169 -10.07 -14.58 2.51
C GLY A 169 -11.27 -13.92 3.23
N GLY A 170 -11.44 -14.20 4.52
CA GLY A 170 -12.46 -13.59 5.38
C GLY A 170 -11.95 -12.48 6.29
N TYR A 171 -12.57 -12.34 7.48
CA TYR A 171 -12.20 -11.31 8.45
C TYR A 171 -10.94 -11.69 9.24
N ASN A 172 -10.74 -12.99 9.46
CA ASN A 172 -9.56 -13.53 10.14
C ASN A 172 -8.61 -14.19 9.14
N GLU A 173 -7.33 -14.29 9.51
CA GLU A 173 -6.30 -14.93 8.67
C GLU A 173 -6.57 -16.43 8.42
N GLU A 174 -7.35 -17.06 9.30
CA GLU A 174 -7.76 -18.46 9.20
C GLU A 174 -9.00 -18.66 8.32
N ASP A 175 -9.74 -17.60 7.99
CA ASP A 175 -10.95 -17.68 7.19
C ASP A 175 -10.59 -17.88 5.71
N LYS A 176 -10.55 -19.15 5.28
CA LYS A 176 -10.23 -19.55 3.91
C LYS A 176 -11.44 -20.18 3.23
N PHE A 177 -11.90 -19.60 2.13
CA PHE A 177 -13.02 -20.11 1.33
C PHE A 177 -12.60 -20.39 -0.11
N THR A 178 -13.36 -21.25 -0.79
CA THR A 178 -13.24 -21.51 -2.23
C THR A 178 -14.50 -21.07 -2.95
N THR A 179 -14.43 -20.84 -4.26
CA THR A 179 -15.54 -20.40 -5.11
C THR A 179 -16.69 -21.40 -5.23
N THR A 180 -16.44 -22.63 -4.78
CA THR A 180 -17.38 -23.77 -4.78
C THR A 180 -17.76 -24.25 -3.37
N GLY A 181 -17.08 -23.77 -2.33
CA GLY A 181 -17.24 -24.23 -0.94
C GLY A 181 -18.31 -23.49 -0.14
N LYS A 182 -18.67 -24.04 1.02
CA LYS A 182 -19.55 -23.36 1.99
C LYS A 182 -18.84 -22.13 2.54
N GLY A 183 -19.49 -20.97 2.49
CA GLY A 183 -18.94 -19.69 2.98
C GLY A 183 -18.30 -18.80 1.92
N SER A 184 -18.39 -19.15 0.63
CA SER A 184 -17.89 -18.30 -0.47
C SER A 184 -18.52 -16.90 -0.51
N ASP A 185 -19.75 -16.79 -0.01
CA ASP A 185 -20.50 -15.53 0.17
C ASP A 185 -19.92 -14.63 1.28
N LYS A 186 -18.97 -15.14 2.07
CA LYS A 186 -18.26 -14.39 3.12
C LYS A 186 -16.89 -13.88 2.69
N GLY A 187 -16.43 -14.21 1.48
CA GLY A 187 -15.12 -13.78 0.98
C GLY A 187 -15.02 -12.25 0.88
N LEU A 188 -14.04 -11.63 1.52
CA LEU A 188 -13.82 -10.19 1.50
C LEU A 188 -12.71 -9.76 0.54
N CYS A 189 -11.80 -10.69 0.23
CA CYS A 189 -10.65 -10.45 -0.63
C CYS A 189 -10.21 -11.75 -1.32
N ILE A 190 -9.28 -11.60 -2.26
CA ILE A 190 -8.54 -12.70 -2.84
C ILE A 190 -7.17 -12.70 -2.18
N VAL A 191 -6.81 -13.84 -1.60
CA VAL A 191 -5.48 -14.07 -1.03
C VAL A 191 -4.68 -14.91 -2.01
N VAL A 192 -3.54 -14.39 -2.43
CA VAL A 192 -2.58 -15.10 -3.28
C VAL A 192 -1.42 -15.59 -2.42
N ARG A 193 -1.04 -16.86 -2.59
CA ARG A 193 0.15 -17.41 -1.94
C ARG A 193 1.35 -17.14 -2.82
N LEU A 194 2.42 -16.63 -2.22
CA LEU A 194 3.70 -16.54 -2.89
C LEU A 194 4.19 -17.94 -3.27
N LYS A 195 4.71 -18.10 -4.49
CA LYS A 195 5.35 -19.34 -4.95
C LYS A 195 6.45 -19.81 -3.99
N PRO A 196 6.76 -21.11 -3.95
CA PRO A 196 7.77 -21.66 -3.04
C PRO A 196 9.16 -21.05 -3.25
N GLU A 197 9.52 -20.70 -4.48
CA GLU A 197 10.78 -20.00 -4.74
C GLU A 197 10.77 -18.61 -4.10
N LYS A 198 11.61 -18.44 -3.09
CA LYS A 198 11.85 -17.16 -2.45
C LYS A 198 13.16 -16.58 -2.93
N LEU A 199 13.11 -15.31 -3.28
CA LEU A 199 14.25 -14.50 -3.61
C LEU A 199 14.48 -13.50 -2.47
N TYR A 200 15.69 -12.97 -2.41
CA TYR A 200 16.02 -11.86 -1.55
C TYR A 200 17.05 -10.97 -2.24
N ILE A 201 17.23 -9.76 -1.70
CA ILE A 201 18.34 -8.89 -2.09
C ILE A 201 19.42 -9.04 -1.00
N PRO A 202 20.59 -9.60 -1.33
CA PRO A 202 21.63 -9.89 -0.34
C PRO A 202 22.20 -8.62 0.28
N HIS A 203 22.69 -8.77 1.51
CA HIS A 203 23.41 -7.71 2.20
C HIS A 203 24.67 -7.30 1.45
N THR A 204 24.82 -5.98 1.25
CA THR A 204 26.08 -5.34 0.84
C THR A 204 26.12 -3.93 1.45
N SER A 205 27.30 -3.31 1.51
CA SER A 205 27.46 -1.93 1.99
C SER A 205 26.97 -0.88 0.99
N GLU A 206 26.92 -1.21 -0.30
CA GLU A 206 26.49 -0.28 -1.34
C GLU A 206 24.96 -0.12 -1.35
N PRO A 207 24.42 1.11 -1.25
CA PRO A 207 22.98 1.31 -1.31
C PRO A 207 22.38 0.90 -2.65
N ILE A 208 21.17 0.31 -2.61
CA ILE A 208 20.33 0.14 -3.80
C ILE A 208 19.88 1.54 -4.24
N LYS A 209 20.11 1.88 -5.52
CA LYS A 209 19.66 3.13 -6.12
C LYS A 209 18.70 2.85 -7.26
N LYS A 210 17.62 3.63 -7.35
CA LYS A 210 16.67 3.53 -8.45
C LYS A 210 17.24 4.23 -9.69
N ASP A 211 17.39 3.47 -10.77
CA ASP A 211 17.62 4.03 -12.10
C ASP A 211 16.26 4.43 -12.71
N ASN A 212 16.04 5.74 -12.82
CA ASN A 212 14.78 6.29 -13.33
C ASN A 212 14.56 6.06 -14.83
N THR A 213 15.56 5.56 -15.56
CA THR A 213 15.43 5.19 -16.98
C THR A 213 14.93 3.76 -17.17
N LYS A 214 14.83 2.97 -16.10
CA LYS A 214 14.45 1.56 -16.10
C LYS A 214 13.13 1.32 -15.39
N SER A 215 12.40 0.29 -15.80
CA SER A 215 11.25 -0.24 -15.07
C SER A 215 11.65 -0.81 -13.71
N THR A 216 10.68 -1.00 -12.80
CA THR A 216 10.92 -1.66 -11.50
C THR A 216 11.54 -3.04 -11.69
N ARG A 217 11.04 -3.83 -12.66
CA ARG A 217 11.56 -5.17 -12.94
C ARG A 217 13.03 -5.12 -13.37
N GLU A 218 13.36 -4.25 -14.33
CA GLU A 218 14.74 -4.09 -14.81
C GLU A 218 15.70 -3.62 -13.71
N ASN A 219 15.24 -2.74 -12.81
CA ASN A 219 16.04 -2.31 -11.66
C ASN A 219 16.37 -3.47 -10.71
N LEU A 220 15.48 -4.45 -10.55
CA LEU A 220 15.61 -5.50 -9.55
C LEU A 220 16.21 -6.81 -10.07
N LEU A 221 16.13 -7.08 -11.38
CA LEU A 221 16.58 -8.35 -11.99
C LEU A 221 18.03 -8.74 -11.63
N GLY A 222 18.93 -7.77 -11.50
CA GLY A 222 20.34 -8.02 -11.13
C GLY A 222 20.62 -8.11 -9.64
N LEU A 223 19.62 -7.84 -8.78
CA LEU A 223 19.76 -7.79 -7.33
C LEU A 223 19.20 -9.03 -6.63
N LEU A 224 18.23 -9.69 -7.26
CA LEU A 224 17.53 -10.83 -6.69
C LEU A 224 18.37 -12.09 -6.75
N GLN A 225 18.47 -12.79 -5.62
CA GLN A 225 19.14 -14.08 -5.52
C GLN A 225 18.25 -15.09 -4.80
N PRO A 226 18.38 -16.40 -5.07
CA PRO A 226 17.75 -17.43 -4.26
C PRO A 226 18.20 -17.36 -2.79
N ILE A 227 17.29 -17.58 -1.84
CA ILE A 227 17.65 -17.65 -0.43
C ILE A 227 18.48 -18.92 -0.17
N PRO A 228 19.70 -18.82 0.38
CA PRO A 228 20.51 -19.99 0.68
C PRO A 228 19.86 -20.88 1.76
N LYS A 229 20.10 -22.19 1.68
CA LYS A 229 19.59 -23.13 2.70
C LYS A 229 20.08 -22.74 4.09
N GLY A 230 19.16 -22.65 5.05
CA GLY A 230 19.45 -22.31 6.45
C GLY A 230 19.58 -20.82 6.76
N VAL A 231 19.50 -19.94 5.76
CA VAL A 231 19.46 -18.48 5.97
C VAL A 231 18.02 -18.05 6.23
N ASN A 232 17.81 -17.29 7.30
CA ASN A 232 16.53 -16.64 7.57
C ASN A 232 16.58 -15.19 7.06
N ALA A 233 15.77 -14.86 6.06
CA ALA A 233 15.67 -13.51 5.55
C ALA A 233 14.54 -12.74 6.25
N ASN A 234 14.85 -11.53 6.76
CA ASN A 234 13.83 -10.69 7.41
C ASN A 234 12.79 -10.14 6.42
N PHE A 235 13.15 -10.06 5.14
CA PHE A 235 12.28 -9.64 4.06
C PHE A 235 12.54 -10.53 2.85
N GLU A 236 11.47 -11.16 2.37
CA GLU A 236 11.50 -12.10 1.26
C GLU A 236 10.72 -11.51 0.09
N ILE A 237 11.21 -11.75 -1.12
CA ILE A 237 10.57 -11.37 -2.37
C ILE A 237 10.15 -12.67 -3.03
N GLY A 238 8.84 -12.93 -3.06
CA GLY A 238 8.27 -14.06 -3.76
C GLY A 238 7.55 -13.61 -5.02
N GLU A 239 7.51 -14.48 -6.02
CA GLU A 239 6.54 -14.32 -7.10
C GLU A 239 5.14 -14.70 -6.60
N THR A 240 4.13 -13.95 -7.00
CA THR A 240 2.73 -14.37 -6.91
C THR A 240 2.29 -15.07 -8.20
N PRO A 241 1.19 -15.82 -8.19
CA PRO A 241 0.51 -16.20 -9.41
C PRO A 241 0.09 -14.97 -10.20
N ARG A 242 0.01 -15.11 -11.52
CA ARG A 242 -0.39 -13.99 -12.37
C ARG A 242 -1.85 -13.65 -12.10
N ILE A 243 -2.13 -12.37 -11.90
CA ILE A 243 -3.47 -11.83 -11.72
C ILE A 243 -3.84 -11.00 -12.94
N LYS A 244 -5.01 -11.25 -13.52
CA LYS A 244 -5.61 -10.45 -14.59
C LYS A 244 -6.91 -9.84 -14.07
N LEU A 245 -6.94 -8.51 -14.05
CA LEU A 245 -8.11 -7.73 -13.70
C LEU A 245 -8.85 -7.29 -14.96
N GLY A 246 -10.17 -7.34 -14.93
CA GLY A 246 -11.04 -6.77 -15.95
C GLY A 246 -10.95 -5.24 -15.96
N PRO A 247 -11.43 -4.60 -17.04
CA PRO A 247 -11.22 -3.16 -17.28
C PRO A 247 -11.82 -2.25 -16.20
N ASN A 248 -12.81 -2.74 -15.43
CA ASN A 248 -13.50 -1.97 -14.40
C ASN A 248 -13.12 -2.40 -12.97
N ILE A 249 -12.14 -3.29 -12.82
CA ILE A 249 -11.68 -3.78 -11.51
C ILE A 249 -10.33 -3.14 -11.20
N VAL A 250 -10.23 -2.54 -10.03
CA VAL A 250 -8.97 -2.04 -9.49
C VAL A 250 -8.64 -2.84 -8.24
N GLY A 251 -7.46 -3.46 -8.25
CA GLY A 251 -6.90 -4.14 -7.10
C GLY A 251 -6.06 -3.18 -6.27
N VAL A 252 -6.26 -3.19 -4.96
CA VAL A 252 -5.32 -2.58 -4.01
C VAL A 252 -4.47 -3.71 -3.44
N ILE A 253 -3.17 -3.60 -3.68
CA ILE A 253 -2.18 -4.55 -3.19
C ILE A 253 -1.68 -4.07 -1.83
N ASN A 254 -1.75 -4.92 -0.82
CA ASN A 254 -1.32 -4.62 0.55
C ASN A 254 -0.08 -5.44 0.91
N LEU A 255 0.73 -4.95 1.85
CA LEU A 255 1.77 -5.76 2.47
C LEU A 255 1.11 -6.92 3.23
N GLY A 256 1.63 -8.13 3.01
CA GLY A 256 1.22 -9.33 3.72
C GLY A 256 2.22 -9.67 4.83
N VAL A 257 1.77 -10.51 5.75
CA VAL A 257 2.65 -11.25 6.67
C VAL A 257 2.51 -12.73 6.35
N ASN A 258 3.63 -13.45 6.27
CA ASN A 258 3.60 -14.90 6.08
C ASN A 258 3.31 -15.60 7.43
N GLU A 259 3.18 -16.93 7.42
CA GLU A 259 2.91 -17.75 8.60
C GLU A 259 3.98 -17.63 9.71
N LYS A 260 5.12 -17.01 9.43
CA LYS A 260 6.21 -16.74 10.37
C LYS A 260 6.26 -15.26 10.80
N ASN A 261 5.20 -14.49 10.55
CA ASN A 261 5.12 -13.03 10.76
C ASN A 261 6.16 -12.21 9.98
N GLN A 262 6.70 -12.73 8.88
CA GLN A 262 7.63 -11.99 8.03
C GLN A 262 6.85 -11.18 7.00
N LYS A 263 7.20 -9.89 6.86
CA LYS A 263 6.57 -9.01 5.88
C LYS A 263 6.98 -9.40 4.47
N HIS A 264 6.02 -9.43 3.57
CA HIS A 264 6.23 -9.58 2.13
C HIS A 264 5.26 -8.66 1.37
N ILE A 265 5.54 -8.45 0.09
CA ILE A 265 4.59 -7.80 -0.81
C ILE A 265 3.68 -8.89 -1.33
N ASN A 266 2.40 -8.82 -1.01
CA ASN A 266 1.37 -9.53 -1.78
C ASN A 266 1.10 -8.84 -3.10
#